data_AF-A0A3C1THM9-F1
#
_entry.id   AF-A0A3C1THM9-F1
#
_cell.length_a   1.000
_cell.length_b   1.000
_cell.length_c   1.000
_cell.angle_alpha   90.00
_cell.angle_beta   90.00
_cell.angle_gamma   90.00
#
_symmetry.space_group_name_H-M   'P 1'
#
loop_
_entity.id
_entity.type
_entity.pdbx_description
1 polymer ?
#
loop_
_entity_poly.entity_id
_entity_poly.type
_entity_poly.pdbx_seq_one_letter_code
_entity_poly.pdbx_strand_id
1 'polypeptide(L)'
;MKRYLYLVAFGAWVCSHVHGHASTPKDTAKVEKKANFGPLFKNDDVIKLRIVTNIKALQKDRGASPSNHWAELYYARKKKGDLKIPIKLKVRGNFRKAAKNCIFPPLLLDLPQKKDKNSIFERQNRLKLVTHCQSEEYIFNEYLVYRMYNLITNYSFRARIAQVTYEDSAGLQKPVISYAFLLEDEDDMAKRNKAKDYTIKQIPMPRIDSLQMATVAVFEYMIGNTDWSVPYLHNIKLLAPKGGKYPIPVPYDFDHSGIVEAK
;
A
#
# COMPACT_ATOMS: atom_id res chain seq x y z
N MET A 1 70.69 -5.70 -36.22
CA MET A 1 70.01 -6.91 -35.69
C MET A 1 69.48 -6.57 -34.30
N LYS A 2 68.22 -6.66 -33.89
CA LYS A 2 66.89 -6.99 -34.44
C LYS A 2 65.93 -6.00 -33.74
N ARG A 3 65.07 -5.29 -34.48
CA ARG A 3 63.93 -4.55 -33.89
C ARG A 3 62.74 -5.52 -33.86
N TYR A 4 62.22 -5.82 -32.67
CA TYR A 4 60.99 -6.58 -32.50
C TYR A 4 59.79 -5.66 -32.76
N LEU A 5 59.03 -5.97 -33.79
CA LEU A 5 57.75 -5.34 -34.11
C LEU A 5 56.66 -6.08 -33.32
N TYR A 6 56.07 -5.45 -32.31
CA TYR A 6 54.89 -6.00 -31.64
C TYR A 6 53.65 -5.64 -32.46
N LEU A 7 53.07 -6.64 -33.14
CA LEU A 7 51.73 -6.56 -33.72
C LEU A 7 50.71 -6.64 -32.59
N VAL A 8 50.03 -5.52 -32.31
CA VAL A 8 48.83 -5.51 -31.45
C VAL A 8 47.64 -5.90 -32.33
N ALA A 9 47.16 -7.12 -32.18
CA ALA A 9 45.90 -7.55 -32.78
C ALA A 9 44.73 -6.95 -31.99
N PHE A 10 44.01 -6.00 -32.59
CA PHE A 10 42.73 -5.52 -32.09
C PHE A 10 41.67 -6.59 -32.36
N GLY A 11 41.41 -7.45 -31.37
CA GLY A 11 40.27 -8.34 -31.39
C GLY A 11 38.99 -7.54 -31.20
N ALA A 12 38.17 -7.42 -32.24
CA ALA A 12 36.82 -6.87 -32.16
C ALA A 12 35.95 -7.78 -31.28
N TRP A 13 35.69 -7.37 -30.04
CA TRP A 13 34.72 -8.05 -29.19
C TRP A 13 33.33 -7.59 -29.58
N VAL A 14 32.61 -8.44 -30.30
CA VAL A 14 31.21 -8.22 -30.69
C VAL A 14 30.35 -8.17 -29.44
N CYS A 15 29.68 -7.03 -29.29
CA CYS A 15 28.81 -6.67 -28.19
C CYS A 15 27.66 -7.70 -28.02
N SER A 16 27.67 -8.49 -26.95
CA SER A 16 26.50 -9.30 -26.57
C SER A 16 25.51 -8.40 -25.84
N HIS A 17 24.52 -7.88 -26.56
CA HIS A 17 23.40 -7.13 -25.97
C HIS A 17 22.61 -8.04 -25.03
N VAL A 18 22.86 -7.91 -23.71
CA VAL A 18 21.92 -8.38 -22.69
C VAL A 18 20.66 -7.54 -22.82
N HIS A 19 19.65 -8.10 -23.49
CA HIS A 19 18.31 -7.54 -23.51
C HIS A 19 17.70 -7.69 -22.11
N GLY A 20 17.91 -6.69 -21.26
CA GLY A 20 16.99 -6.44 -20.16
C GLY A 20 15.64 -6.06 -20.76
N HIS A 21 14.67 -6.98 -20.73
CA HIS A 21 13.29 -6.64 -21.04
C HIS A 21 12.74 -5.70 -19.96
N ALA A 22 12.97 -4.40 -20.14
CA ALA A 22 12.14 -3.39 -19.51
C ALA A 22 10.72 -3.55 -20.10
N SER A 23 9.78 -4.03 -19.30
CA SER A 23 8.38 -4.16 -19.72
C SER A 23 7.85 -2.78 -20.08
N THR A 24 7.34 -2.64 -21.30
CA THR A 24 6.80 -1.37 -21.79
C THR A 24 5.47 -1.03 -21.10
N PRO A 25 5.04 0.26 -21.08
CA PRO A 25 3.75 0.67 -20.52
C PRO A 25 2.53 -0.08 -21.09
N LYS A 26 2.65 -0.64 -22.30
CA LYS A 26 1.60 -1.45 -22.94
C LYS A 26 1.51 -2.86 -22.35
N ASP A 27 2.61 -3.42 -21.87
CA ASP A 27 2.66 -4.76 -21.26
C ASP A 27 2.08 -4.73 -19.84
N THR A 28 2.37 -3.67 -19.08
CA THR A 28 1.78 -3.43 -17.75
C THR A 28 0.26 -3.22 -17.83
N ALA A 29 -0.24 -2.40 -18.77
CA ALA A 29 -1.67 -2.20 -18.98
C ALA A 29 -2.42 -3.48 -19.43
N LYS A 30 -1.78 -4.35 -20.22
CA LYS A 30 -2.34 -5.67 -20.60
C LYS A 30 -2.34 -6.66 -19.44
N VAL A 31 -1.33 -6.64 -18.59
CA VAL A 31 -1.25 -7.47 -17.37
C VAL A 31 -2.33 -7.05 -16.36
N GLU A 32 -2.55 -5.74 -16.17
CA GLU A 32 -3.64 -5.23 -15.32
C GLU A 32 -5.03 -5.67 -15.80
N LYS A 33 -5.27 -5.73 -17.12
CA LYS A 33 -6.54 -6.22 -17.68
C LYS A 33 -6.80 -7.71 -17.40
N LYS A 34 -5.76 -8.54 -17.25
CA LYS A 34 -5.90 -10.00 -17.06
C LYS A 34 -5.85 -10.45 -15.60
N ALA A 35 -5.36 -9.62 -14.70
CA ALA A 35 -5.06 -10.05 -13.35
C ALA A 35 -6.21 -9.65 -12.40
N ASN A 36 -6.92 -10.68 -11.93
CA ASN A 36 -8.26 -10.57 -11.37
C ASN A 36 -8.18 -10.19 -9.85
N PHE A 37 -7.75 -8.97 -9.51
CA PHE A 37 -7.52 -8.51 -8.12
C PHE A 37 -8.72 -7.83 -7.44
N GLY A 38 -9.94 -8.13 -7.89
CA GLY A 38 -11.16 -7.50 -7.39
C GLY A 38 -11.39 -6.10 -7.97
N PRO A 39 -12.59 -5.52 -7.77
CA PRO A 39 -12.97 -4.24 -8.36
C PRO A 39 -12.65 -3.02 -7.48
N LEU A 40 -12.30 -3.20 -6.20
CA LEU A 40 -12.19 -2.11 -5.21
C LEU A 40 -11.30 -0.97 -5.69
N PHE A 41 -10.07 -1.26 -6.13
CA PHE A 41 -9.08 -0.24 -6.50
C PHE A 41 -9.05 0.10 -8.00
N LYS A 42 -10.08 -0.30 -8.76
CA LYS A 42 -10.20 0.04 -10.19
C LYS A 42 -10.89 1.39 -10.44
N ASN A 43 -11.38 2.02 -9.39
CA ASN A 43 -12.10 3.28 -9.45
C ASN A 43 -11.66 4.15 -8.27
N ASP A 44 -11.66 5.45 -8.49
CA ASP A 44 -11.15 6.48 -7.61
C ASP A 44 -12.28 7.30 -6.96
N ASP A 45 -13.53 7.04 -7.37
CA ASP A 45 -14.73 7.62 -6.76
C ASP A 45 -14.74 7.35 -5.25
N VAL A 46 -15.06 8.41 -4.50
CA VAL A 46 -15.27 8.35 -3.04
C VAL A 46 -16.33 7.31 -2.70
N ILE A 47 -15.92 6.28 -1.97
CA ILE A 47 -16.86 5.28 -1.46
C ILE A 47 -17.47 5.77 -0.15
N LYS A 48 -18.79 5.64 -0.03
CA LYS A 48 -19.50 5.87 1.22
C LYS A 48 -19.57 4.55 1.98
N LEU A 49 -18.92 4.52 3.14
CA LEU A 49 -18.90 3.37 4.04
C LEU A 49 -19.58 3.74 5.34
N ARG A 50 -20.24 2.76 5.97
CA ARG A 50 -20.74 2.89 7.33
C ARG A 50 -20.25 1.70 8.15
N ILE A 51 -19.61 1.99 9.27
CA ILE A 51 -19.00 1.00 10.16
C ILE A 51 -19.71 1.08 11.50
N VAL A 52 -20.37 -0.01 11.88
CA VAL A 52 -21.07 -0.13 13.17
C VAL A 52 -20.25 -1.04 14.09
N THR A 53 -19.83 -0.55 15.24
CA THR A 53 -19.01 -1.29 16.22
C THR A 53 -19.14 -0.69 17.62
N ASN A 54 -18.65 -1.38 18.65
CA ASN A 54 -18.44 -0.74 19.95
C ASN A 54 -17.25 0.22 19.86
N ILE A 55 -17.52 1.50 19.61
CA ILE A 55 -16.49 2.50 19.33
C ILE A 55 -15.60 2.70 20.56
N LYS A 56 -16.20 2.71 21.76
CA LYS A 56 -15.47 2.90 23.02
C LYS A 56 -14.48 1.76 23.27
N ALA A 57 -14.88 0.51 23.05
CA ALA A 57 -13.99 -0.64 23.20
C ALA A 57 -12.85 -0.60 22.18
N LEU A 58 -13.17 -0.34 20.90
CA LEU A 58 -12.19 -0.26 19.82
C LEU A 58 -11.15 0.85 20.08
N GLN A 59 -11.58 2.06 20.43
CA GLN A 59 -10.67 3.19 20.66
C GLN A 59 -9.81 3.03 21.91
N LYS A 60 -10.26 2.26 22.92
CA LYS A 60 -9.46 1.97 24.12
C LYS A 60 -8.41 0.89 23.88
N ASP A 61 -8.61 0.01 22.90
CA ASP A 61 -7.72 -1.11 22.60
C ASP A 61 -6.48 -0.68 21.77
N ARG A 62 -5.65 0.18 22.38
CA ARG A 62 -4.44 0.78 21.77
C ARG A 62 -3.14 0.22 22.36
N GLY A 63 -3.22 -0.89 23.10
CA GLY A 63 -2.09 -1.52 23.76
C GLY A 63 -1.05 -2.10 22.80
N ALA A 64 -0.05 -2.81 23.34
CA ALA A 64 1.00 -3.46 22.54
C ALA A 64 0.42 -4.46 21.52
N SER A 65 -0.60 -5.23 21.94
CA SER A 65 -1.23 -6.27 21.14
C SER A 65 -2.75 -6.09 21.07
N PRO A 66 -3.27 -5.16 20.23
CA PRO A 66 -4.70 -4.97 20.09
C PRO A 66 -5.42 -6.24 19.63
N SER A 67 -6.63 -6.44 20.14
CA SER A 67 -7.51 -7.54 19.80
C SER A 67 -8.38 -7.23 18.58
N ASN A 68 -9.11 -8.24 18.12
CA ASN A 68 -10.12 -8.07 17.07
C ASN A 68 -11.47 -7.70 17.71
N HIS A 69 -12.12 -6.68 17.16
CA HIS A 69 -13.46 -6.22 17.55
C HIS A 69 -14.44 -6.53 16.43
N TRP A 70 -15.57 -7.14 16.75
CA TRP A 70 -16.61 -7.37 15.74
C TRP A 70 -17.25 -6.07 15.29
N ALA A 71 -17.47 -5.95 13.98
CA ALA A 71 -18.14 -4.80 13.40
C ALA A 71 -18.95 -5.20 12.17
N GLU A 72 -19.81 -4.29 11.73
CA GLU A 72 -20.59 -4.42 10.53
C GLU A 72 -20.19 -3.31 9.54
N LEU A 73 -19.75 -3.71 8.36
CA LEU A 73 -19.42 -2.81 7.27
C LEU A 73 -20.58 -2.75 6.29
N TYR A 74 -21.07 -1.55 6.04
CA TYR A 74 -22.12 -1.25 5.08
C TYR A 74 -21.58 -0.39 3.95
N TYR A 75 -22.05 -0.64 2.73
CA TYR A 75 -21.87 0.25 1.61
C TYR A 75 -22.99 0.10 0.59
N ALA A 76 -23.30 1.18 -0.12
CA ALA A 76 -24.35 1.18 -1.13
C ALA A 76 -23.90 0.41 -2.39
N ARG A 77 -24.70 -0.57 -2.82
CA ARG A 77 -24.58 -1.14 -4.16
C ARG A 77 -25.46 -0.35 -5.11
N LYS A 78 -24.93 -0.02 -6.30
CA LYS A 78 -25.72 0.62 -7.36
C LYS A 78 -27.02 -0.18 -7.57
N LYS A 79 -28.17 0.47 -7.31
CA LYS A 79 -29.53 -0.04 -7.53
C LYS A 79 -29.98 -1.26 -6.69
N LYS A 80 -29.28 -1.65 -5.62
CA LYS A 80 -29.62 -2.86 -4.80
C LYS A 80 -29.57 -2.65 -3.29
N GLY A 81 -29.65 -1.40 -2.83
CA GLY A 81 -29.54 -1.05 -1.40
C GLY A 81 -28.15 -1.31 -0.83
N ASP A 82 -28.03 -1.16 0.49
CA ASP A 82 -26.78 -1.37 1.22
C ASP A 82 -26.44 -2.87 1.32
N LEU A 83 -25.19 -3.25 1.03
CA LEU A 83 -24.67 -4.57 1.38
C LEU A 83 -24.04 -4.48 2.77
N LYS A 84 -24.43 -5.41 3.64
CA LYS A 84 -23.82 -5.64 4.95
C LYS A 84 -22.75 -6.73 4.87
N ILE A 85 -21.57 -6.47 5.43
CA ILE A 85 -20.49 -7.44 5.57
C ILE A 85 -20.10 -7.49 7.05
N PRO A 86 -20.21 -8.64 7.73
CA PRO A 86 -19.62 -8.80 9.07
C PRO A 86 -18.10 -8.81 8.92
N ILE A 87 -17.42 -7.94 9.67
CA ILE A 87 -15.96 -7.81 9.64
C ILE A 87 -15.39 -7.81 11.07
N LYS A 88 -14.07 -7.93 11.18
CA LYS A 88 -13.36 -7.61 12.41
C LYS A 88 -12.51 -6.37 12.19
N LEU A 89 -12.52 -5.49 13.18
CA LEU A 89 -11.67 -4.31 13.24
C LEU A 89 -10.56 -4.54 14.25
N LYS A 90 -9.36 -4.07 13.92
CA LYS A 90 -8.24 -4.05 14.85
C LYS A 90 -7.50 -2.74 14.71
N VAL A 91 -7.15 -2.15 15.86
CA VAL A 91 -6.28 -0.97 15.87
C VAL A 91 -4.89 -1.34 15.34
N ARG A 92 -4.34 -0.53 14.44
CA ARG A 92 -3.00 -0.74 13.86
C ARG A 92 -2.07 0.44 14.08
N GLY A 93 -0.80 0.27 13.68
CA GLY A 93 0.22 1.31 13.72
C GLY A 93 0.97 1.39 15.04
N ASN A 94 1.96 2.27 15.08
CA ASN A 94 2.78 2.54 16.26
C ASN A 94 2.53 3.95 16.78
N PHE A 95 3.01 4.98 16.05
CA PHE A 95 2.86 6.37 16.44
C PHE A 95 1.39 6.81 16.51
N ARG A 96 0.65 6.66 15.40
CA ARG A 96 -0.77 7.04 15.30
C ARG A 96 -1.74 6.15 16.11
N LYS A 97 -1.26 5.03 16.62
CA LYS A 97 -2.03 4.18 17.54
C LYS A 97 -2.17 4.84 18.90
N ALA A 98 -1.16 5.57 19.37
CA ALA A 98 -1.16 6.16 20.70
C ALA A 98 -2.24 7.24 20.83
N ALA A 99 -3.04 7.19 21.90
CA ALA A 99 -4.11 8.16 22.13
C ALA A 99 -3.62 9.60 22.32
N LYS A 100 -2.38 9.76 22.80
CA LYS A 100 -1.70 11.07 22.90
C LYS A 100 -1.42 11.71 21.54
N ASN A 101 -1.38 10.91 20.47
CA ASN A 101 -1.04 11.37 19.12
C ASN A 101 -2.28 11.43 18.22
N CYS A 102 -3.25 10.52 18.36
CA CYS A 102 -4.45 10.52 17.53
C CYS A 102 -5.73 10.28 18.32
N ILE A 103 -6.74 11.13 18.11
CA ILE A 103 -8.09 10.95 18.69
C ILE A 103 -8.78 9.71 18.13
N PHE A 104 -8.52 9.36 16.87
CA PHE A 104 -9.04 8.15 16.23
C PHE A 104 -7.91 7.34 15.59
N PRO A 105 -7.71 6.07 15.96
CA PRO A 105 -6.57 5.30 15.48
C PRO A 105 -6.81 4.75 14.07
N PRO A 106 -5.76 4.53 13.28
CA PRO A 106 -5.88 3.80 12.02
C PRO A 106 -6.32 2.35 12.29
N LEU A 107 -7.13 1.81 11.38
CA LEU A 107 -7.78 0.51 11.56
C LEU A 107 -7.30 -0.50 10.52
N LEU A 108 -7.32 -1.77 10.91
CA LEU A 108 -7.24 -2.92 10.04
C LEU A 108 -8.63 -3.53 9.94
N LEU A 109 -9.12 -3.71 8.72
CA LEU A 109 -10.38 -4.37 8.41
C LEU A 109 -10.05 -5.80 7.99
N ASP A 110 -10.48 -6.77 8.76
CA ASP A 110 -10.43 -8.19 8.42
C ASP A 110 -11.80 -8.62 7.89
N LEU A 111 -11.84 -8.95 6.59
CA LEU A 111 -13.04 -9.25 5.85
C LEU A 111 -13.18 -10.76 5.61
N PRO A 112 -14.40 -11.31 5.62
CA PRO A 112 -14.61 -12.74 5.44
C PRO A 112 -14.11 -13.21 4.08
N GLN A 113 -13.43 -14.36 4.01
CA GLN A 113 -12.88 -14.87 2.76
C GLN A 113 -13.95 -15.06 1.68
N LYS A 114 -15.12 -15.59 2.07
CA LYS A 114 -16.29 -15.74 1.19
C LYS A 114 -17.13 -14.47 1.25
N LYS A 115 -17.36 -13.85 0.09
CA LYS A 115 -18.20 -12.66 -0.08
C LYS A 115 -19.11 -12.86 -1.29
N ASP A 116 -20.16 -12.05 -1.38
CA ASP A 116 -20.96 -11.92 -2.61
C ASP A 116 -20.03 -11.58 -3.79
N LYS A 117 -20.14 -12.32 -4.90
CA LYS A 117 -19.35 -12.09 -6.12
C LYS A 117 -19.59 -10.69 -6.72
N ASN A 118 -20.72 -10.06 -6.41
CA ASN A 118 -21.03 -8.70 -6.83
C ASN A 118 -20.54 -7.64 -5.82
N SER A 119 -19.79 -8.04 -4.79
CA SER A 119 -19.27 -7.10 -3.80
C SER A 119 -18.10 -6.30 -4.36
N ILE A 120 -18.03 -4.99 -4.06
CA ILE A 120 -16.82 -4.21 -4.41
C ILE A 120 -15.57 -4.72 -3.67
N PHE A 121 -15.77 -5.39 -2.53
CA PHE A 121 -14.74 -6.02 -1.72
C PHE A 121 -14.45 -7.47 -2.14
N GLU A 122 -14.98 -7.94 -3.27
CA GLU A 122 -14.62 -9.27 -3.80
C GLU A 122 -13.09 -9.39 -3.87
N ARG A 123 -12.57 -10.50 -3.34
CA ARG A 123 -11.13 -10.82 -3.25
C ARG A 123 -10.28 -9.96 -2.31
N GLN A 124 -10.89 -9.11 -1.50
CA GLN A 124 -10.19 -8.35 -0.48
C GLN A 124 -10.38 -9.00 0.89
N ASN A 125 -9.38 -9.67 1.46
CA ASN A 125 -9.53 -10.33 2.77
C ASN A 125 -9.09 -9.44 3.92
N ARG A 126 -8.23 -8.48 3.65
CA ARG A 126 -7.72 -7.55 4.64
C ARG A 126 -7.52 -6.21 3.96
N LEU A 127 -7.82 -5.13 4.67
CA LEU A 127 -7.59 -3.77 4.19
C LEU A 127 -7.09 -2.91 5.35
N LYS A 128 -6.13 -2.03 5.07
CA LYS A 128 -5.75 -0.98 6.01
C LYS A 128 -6.66 0.22 5.74
N LEU A 129 -7.24 0.79 6.79
CA LEU A 129 -8.03 2.03 6.73
C LEU A 129 -7.24 3.12 7.46
N VAL A 130 -6.72 4.07 6.70
CA VAL A 130 -6.06 5.26 7.24
C VAL A 130 -7.14 6.27 7.59
N THR A 131 -7.18 6.69 8.85
CA THR A 131 -8.25 7.50 9.45
C THR A 131 -7.75 8.91 9.76
N HIS A 132 -8.67 9.84 9.99
CA HIS A 132 -8.40 11.27 10.22
C HIS A 132 -7.39 11.60 11.33
N CYS A 133 -7.03 10.66 12.22
CA CYS A 133 -6.09 10.86 13.33
C CYS A 133 -6.38 12.11 14.17
N GLN A 134 -5.91 13.29 13.75
CA GLN A 134 -6.21 14.62 14.29
C GLN A 134 -6.97 15.55 13.30
N SER A 135 -6.69 15.48 12.00
CA SER A 135 -7.25 16.34 10.94
C SER A 135 -7.47 15.57 9.63
N GLU A 136 -8.51 15.92 8.89
CA GLU A 136 -8.84 15.30 7.61
C GLU A 136 -7.95 15.74 6.45
N GLU A 137 -7.29 16.89 6.55
CA GLU A 137 -6.46 17.43 5.45
C GLU A 137 -5.38 16.44 5.01
N TYR A 138 -4.70 15.83 5.98
CA TYR A 138 -3.65 14.86 5.74
C TYR A 138 -4.13 13.58 5.05
N ILE A 139 -5.41 13.23 5.19
CA ILE A 139 -6.00 12.06 4.51
C ILE A 139 -5.92 12.23 3.01
N PHE A 140 -6.23 13.44 2.52
CA PHE A 140 -6.19 13.73 1.09
C PHE A 140 -4.74 13.79 0.60
N ASN A 141 -3.85 14.44 1.34
CA ASN A 141 -2.44 14.55 0.95
C ASN A 141 -1.79 13.16 0.88
N GLU A 142 -1.92 12.35 1.92
CA GLU A 142 -1.33 11.00 1.94
C GLU A 142 -1.95 10.10 0.86
N TYR A 143 -3.27 10.15 0.68
CA TYR A 143 -3.96 9.45 -0.42
C TYR A 143 -3.37 9.83 -1.77
N LEU A 144 -3.21 11.13 -2.04
CA LEU A 144 -2.67 11.63 -3.30
C LEU A 144 -1.22 11.20 -3.53
N VAL A 145 -0.40 11.10 -2.49
CA VAL A 145 0.97 10.55 -2.61
C VAL A 145 0.93 9.09 -3.10
N TYR A 146 0.06 8.23 -2.55
CA TYR A 146 -0.14 6.88 -3.09
C TYR A 146 -0.60 6.92 -4.56
N ARG A 147 -1.49 7.85 -4.93
CA ARG A 147 -1.94 7.99 -6.32
C ARG A 147 -0.83 8.42 -7.26
N MET A 148 0.02 9.35 -6.84
CA MET A 148 1.19 9.79 -7.61
C MET A 148 2.15 8.62 -7.86
N TYR A 149 2.45 7.82 -6.83
CA TYR A 149 3.36 6.69 -6.98
C TYR A 149 2.81 5.61 -7.93
N ASN A 150 1.48 5.39 -7.92
CA ASN A 150 0.82 4.45 -8.84
C ASN A 150 0.95 4.83 -10.32
N LEU A 151 1.18 6.11 -10.64
CA LEU A 151 1.43 6.55 -12.01
C LEU A 151 2.85 6.22 -12.48
N ILE A 152 3.78 6.02 -11.54
CA ILE A 152 5.21 5.79 -11.81
C ILE A 152 5.49 4.29 -11.96
N THR A 153 4.88 3.46 -11.11
CA THR A 153 5.19 2.03 -11.05
C THR A 153 4.00 1.19 -10.57
N ASN A 154 3.96 -0.06 -11.01
CA ASN A 154 3.03 -1.07 -10.47
C ASN A 154 3.48 -1.65 -9.13
N TYR A 155 4.76 -1.50 -8.79
CA TYR A 155 5.32 -1.89 -7.49
C TYR A 155 4.98 -0.82 -6.44
N SER A 156 3.69 -0.66 -6.19
CA SER A 156 3.10 0.37 -5.34
C SER A 156 1.87 -0.19 -4.64
N PHE A 157 1.47 0.40 -3.51
CA PHE A 157 0.18 0.09 -2.92
C PHE A 157 -0.94 0.87 -3.61
N ARG A 158 -2.05 0.18 -3.92
CA ARG A 158 -3.25 0.89 -4.38
C ARG A 158 -4.02 1.49 -3.21
N ALA A 159 -4.57 2.68 -3.45
CA ALA A 159 -5.36 3.41 -2.46
C ALA A 159 -6.70 3.86 -3.05
N ARG A 160 -7.73 3.92 -2.20
CA ARG A 160 -9.06 4.43 -2.55
C ARG A 160 -9.66 5.25 -1.41
N ILE A 161 -10.02 6.49 -1.74
CA ILE A 161 -10.64 7.43 -0.80
C ILE A 161 -12.06 6.99 -0.41
N ALA A 162 -12.41 7.21 0.85
CA ALA A 162 -13.69 6.86 1.46
C ALA A 162 -14.20 7.98 2.35
N GLN A 163 -15.52 8.16 2.39
CA GLN A 163 -16.21 8.84 3.48
C GLN A 163 -16.82 7.77 4.38
N VAL A 164 -16.44 7.76 5.66
CA VAL A 164 -16.82 6.73 6.61
C VAL A 164 -17.69 7.31 7.71
N THR A 165 -18.89 6.75 7.87
CA THR A 165 -19.75 6.98 9.02
C THR A 165 -19.47 5.92 10.08
N TYR A 166 -18.92 6.31 11.23
CA TYR A 166 -18.70 5.45 12.38
C TYR A 166 -19.89 5.54 13.33
N GLU A 167 -20.57 4.43 13.57
CA GLU A 167 -21.74 4.34 14.46
C GLU A 167 -21.42 3.44 15.65
N ASP A 168 -21.77 3.90 16.85
CA ASP A 168 -21.61 3.13 18.07
C ASP A 168 -22.74 2.11 18.20
N SER A 169 -22.40 0.83 18.27
CA SER A 169 -23.37 -0.27 18.36
C SER A 169 -24.20 -0.23 19.65
N ALA A 170 -23.73 0.47 20.69
CA ALA A 170 -24.46 0.67 21.94
C ALA A 170 -25.35 1.93 21.92
N GLY A 171 -25.27 2.75 20.85
CA GLY A 171 -26.03 4.00 20.74
C GLY A 171 -25.63 5.08 21.75
N LEU A 172 -24.47 4.92 22.42
CA LEU A 172 -24.03 5.83 23.48
C LEU A 172 -23.24 7.02 22.94
N GLN A 173 -22.77 6.94 21.69
CA GLN A 173 -22.02 7.99 21.02
C GLN A 173 -22.73 8.38 19.72
N LYS A 174 -22.73 9.68 19.40
CA LYS A 174 -23.25 10.17 18.13
C LYS A 174 -22.40 9.64 16.97
N PRO A 175 -23.00 9.35 15.80
CA PRO A 175 -22.23 8.98 14.62
C PRO A 175 -21.20 10.04 14.25
N VAL A 176 -20.00 9.60 13.87
CA VAL A 176 -18.93 10.45 13.36
C VAL A 176 -18.76 10.19 11.89
N ILE A 177 -18.85 11.23 11.05
CA ILE A 177 -18.60 11.13 9.62
C ILE A 177 -17.23 11.74 9.36
N SER A 178 -16.36 11.01 8.70
CA SER A 178 -15.04 11.52 8.37
C SER A 178 -14.43 10.89 7.12
N TYR A 179 -13.56 11.63 6.45
CA TYR A 179 -12.75 11.08 5.37
C TYR A 179 -11.67 10.12 5.88
N ALA A 180 -11.42 9.10 5.07
CA ALA A 180 -10.41 8.07 5.27
C ALA A 180 -9.99 7.53 3.91
N PHE A 181 -8.98 6.69 3.84
CA PHE A 181 -8.73 5.89 2.63
C PHE A 181 -8.39 4.45 2.94
N LEU A 182 -8.82 3.56 2.06
CA LEU A 182 -8.44 2.16 2.05
C LEU A 182 -7.11 2.02 1.33
N LEU A 183 -6.22 1.22 1.90
CA LEU A 183 -4.93 0.86 1.32
C LEU A 183 -4.89 -0.66 1.10
N GLU A 184 -4.40 -1.05 -0.08
CA GLU A 184 -4.22 -2.44 -0.51
C GLU A 184 -3.42 -3.25 0.51
N ASP A 185 -3.76 -4.53 0.67
CA ASP A 185 -2.98 -5.44 1.49
C ASP A 185 -1.66 -5.81 0.80
N GLU A 186 -0.62 -6.01 1.58
CA GLU A 186 0.71 -6.36 1.07
C GLU A 186 0.72 -7.68 0.31
N ASP A 187 -0.03 -8.69 0.78
CA ASP A 187 -0.14 -9.96 0.08
C ASP A 187 -0.81 -9.79 -1.30
N ASP A 188 -1.79 -8.88 -1.39
CA ASP A 188 -2.52 -8.63 -2.63
C ASP A 188 -1.69 -7.80 -3.63
N MET A 189 -0.92 -6.81 -3.13
CA MET A 189 0.09 -6.11 -3.92
C MET A 189 1.17 -7.07 -4.46
N ALA A 190 1.67 -7.98 -3.62
CA ALA A 190 2.67 -8.96 -4.02
C ALA A 190 2.12 -9.90 -5.10
N LYS A 191 0.91 -10.45 -4.90
CA LYS A 191 0.20 -11.25 -5.92
C LYS A 191 0.01 -10.48 -7.22
N ARG A 192 -0.35 -9.19 -7.13
CA ARG A 192 -0.50 -8.31 -8.30
C ARG A 192 0.75 -8.19 -9.14
N ASN A 193 1.89 -8.16 -8.49
CA ASN A 193 3.19 -8.09 -9.14
C ASN A 193 3.85 -9.47 -9.37
N LYS A 194 3.10 -10.57 -9.22
CA LYS A 194 3.63 -11.95 -9.32
C LYS A 194 4.90 -12.14 -8.47
N ALA A 195 4.89 -11.54 -7.30
CA ALA A 195 5.98 -11.51 -6.35
C ALA A 195 5.57 -12.16 -5.02
N LYS A 196 6.56 -12.38 -4.15
CA LYS A 196 6.37 -12.75 -2.75
C LYS A 196 6.97 -11.68 -1.86
N ASP A 197 6.46 -11.57 -0.65
CA ASP A 197 7.08 -10.73 0.37
C ASP A 197 8.48 -11.23 0.72
N TYR A 198 9.39 -10.28 0.91
CA TYR A 198 10.77 -10.52 1.30
C TYR A 198 11.07 -9.71 2.56
N THR A 199 11.31 -10.38 3.68
CA THR A 199 11.34 -9.73 5.01
C THR A 199 12.73 -9.69 5.64
N ILE A 200 13.78 -10.07 4.90
CA ILE A 200 15.15 -10.07 5.38
C ILE A 200 15.64 -8.63 5.54
N LYS A 201 15.96 -8.26 6.78
CA LYS A 201 16.59 -6.98 7.12
C LYS A 201 18.10 -7.02 6.84
N GLN A 202 18.69 -5.83 6.80
CA GLN A 202 20.11 -5.57 6.59
C GLN A 202 20.62 -6.12 5.25
N ILE A 203 19.75 -6.14 4.24
CA ILE A 203 20.17 -6.48 2.89
C ILE A 203 21.15 -5.41 2.35
N PRO A 204 22.32 -5.79 1.81
CA PRO A 204 23.22 -4.85 1.19
C PRO A 204 22.53 -4.16 0.00
N MET A 205 22.65 -2.84 -0.11
CA MET A 205 22.04 -2.06 -1.20
C MET A 205 22.39 -2.57 -2.61
N PRO A 206 23.60 -3.07 -2.91
CA PRO A 206 23.91 -3.69 -4.21
C PRO A 206 23.13 -4.98 -4.52
N ARG A 207 22.40 -5.53 -3.55
CA ARG A 207 21.50 -6.69 -3.71
C ARG A 207 20.02 -6.28 -3.81
N ILE A 208 19.74 -5.00 -4.01
CA ILE A 208 18.41 -4.49 -4.35
C ILE A 208 18.38 -4.17 -5.85
N ASP A 209 17.21 -4.32 -6.48
CA ASP A 209 17.05 -3.89 -7.87
C ASP A 209 17.39 -2.39 -8.02
N SER A 210 18.39 -2.08 -8.86
CA SER A 210 18.96 -0.74 -8.95
C SER A 210 18.02 0.29 -9.55
N LEU A 211 17.22 -0.10 -10.55
CA LEU A 211 16.29 0.81 -11.21
C LEU A 211 15.11 1.12 -10.29
N GLN A 212 14.57 0.09 -9.63
CA GLN A 212 13.50 0.30 -8.67
C GLN A 212 13.98 1.08 -7.44
N MET A 213 15.21 0.85 -6.99
CA MET A 213 15.81 1.64 -5.91
C MET A 213 15.95 3.13 -6.30
N ALA A 214 16.46 3.43 -7.49
CA ALA A 214 16.55 4.80 -7.98
C ALA A 214 15.16 5.46 -8.08
N THR A 215 14.16 4.71 -8.54
CA THR A 215 12.76 5.16 -8.62
C THR A 215 12.22 5.54 -7.24
N VAL A 216 12.45 4.69 -6.22
CA VAL A 216 12.06 4.99 -4.83
C VAL A 216 12.79 6.22 -4.31
N ALA A 217 14.12 6.28 -4.44
CA ALA A 217 14.91 7.39 -3.91
C ALA A 217 14.51 8.75 -4.49
N VAL A 218 14.29 8.83 -5.81
CA VAL A 218 13.84 10.06 -6.47
C VAL A 218 12.42 10.42 -6.02
N PHE A 219 11.52 9.45 -5.94
CA PHE A 219 10.15 9.71 -5.50
C PHE A 219 10.09 10.23 -4.06
N GLU A 220 10.79 9.57 -3.12
CA GLU A 220 10.87 9.99 -1.72
C GLU A 220 11.47 11.39 -1.58
N TYR A 221 12.50 11.72 -2.39
CA TYR A 221 13.05 13.07 -2.46
C TYR A 221 12.02 14.10 -2.95
N MET A 222 11.25 13.79 -4.00
CA MET A 222 10.24 14.69 -4.57
C MET A 222 9.12 15.03 -3.58
N ILE A 223 8.72 14.09 -2.73
CA ILE A 223 7.68 14.31 -1.70
C ILE A 223 8.27 14.83 -0.37
N GLY A 224 9.59 15.04 -0.31
CA GLY A 224 10.28 15.51 0.88
C GLY A 224 10.23 14.51 2.04
N ASN A 225 10.32 13.21 1.78
CA ASN A 225 10.27 12.17 2.81
C ASN A 225 11.66 11.64 3.18
N THR A 226 11.99 11.75 4.46
CA THR A 226 13.23 11.23 5.04
C THR A 226 13.00 10.04 5.98
N ASP A 227 11.74 9.68 6.26
CA ASP A 227 11.38 8.65 7.23
C ASP A 227 11.26 7.26 6.58
N TRP A 228 12.33 6.77 5.94
CA TRP A 228 12.34 5.46 5.30
C TRP A 228 13.74 4.83 5.30
N SER A 229 13.78 3.49 5.25
CA SER A 229 15.04 2.75 5.15
C SER A 229 14.85 1.37 4.55
N VAL A 230 15.52 1.11 3.43
CA VAL A 230 15.52 -0.21 2.79
C VAL A 230 16.24 -1.26 3.64
N PRO A 231 17.46 -1.03 4.17
CA PRO A 231 18.12 -2.03 5.03
C PRO A 231 17.31 -2.36 6.29
N TYR A 232 16.61 -1.40 6.90
CA TYR A 232 15.87 -1.64 8.14
C TYR A 232 14.40 -2.04 7.93
N LEU A 233 13.91 -1.99 6.68
CA LEU A 233 12.49 -2.13 6.32
C LEU A 233 11.60 -1.14 7.08
N HIS A 234 12.12 0.08 7.26
CA HIS A 234 11.35 1.19 7.84
C HIS A 234 10.60 1.88 6.70
N ASN A 235 9.27 1.87 6.75
CA ASN A 235 8.40 2.42 5.69
C ASN A 235 8.70 1.87 4.28
N ILE A 236 9.31 0.68 4.21
CA ILE A 236 9.65 -0.04 2.99
C ILE A 236 9.18 -1.49 3.12
N LYS A 237 8.52 -1.99 2.06
CA LYS A 237 8.38 -3.42 1.80
C LYS A 237 9.35 -3.86 0.72
N LEU A 238 9.81 -5.10 0.78
CA LEU A 238 10.57 -5.72 -0.30
C LEU A 238 9.75 -6.81 -0.95
N LEU A 239 9.69 -6.80 -2.27
CA LEU A 239 9.06 -7.83 -3.08
C LEU A 239 10.12 -8.64 -3.81
N ALA A 240 10.04 -9.96 -3.74
CA ALA A 240 10.83 -10.88 -4.54
C ALA A 240 9.99 -11.33 -5.75
N PRO A 241 10.14 -10.70 -6.94
CA PRO A 241 9.43 -11.11 -8.15
C PRO A 241 9.85 -12.51 -8.59
N LYS A 242 8.91 -13.31 -9.09
CA LYS A 242 9.21 -14.66 -9.58
C LYS A 242 10.21 -14.59 -10.75
N GLY A 243 11.38 -15.21 -10.58
CA GLY A 243 12.45 -15.22 -11.58
C GLY A 243 13.31 -13.95 -11.60
N GLY A 244 13.06 -12.99 -10.71
CA GLY A 244 13.94 -11.82 -10.55
C GLY A 244 15.15 -12.13 -9.68
N LYS A 245 16.28 -11.47 -10.01
CA LYS A 245 17.55 -11.66 -9.31
C LYS A 245 17.60 -10.95 -7.95
N TYR A 246 16.98 -9.77 -7.87
CA TYR A 246 17.03 -8.93 -6.68
C TYR A 246 15.63 -8.51 -6.24
N PRO A 247 15.40 -8.34 -4.92
CA PRO A 247 14.17 -7.77 -4.41
C PRO A 247 13.97 -6.31 -4.83
N ILE A 248 12.70 -5.92 -4.89
CA ILE A 248 12.21 -4.62 -5.31
C ILE A 248 11.69 -3.87 -4.08
N PRO A 249 12.17 -2.65 -3.80
CA PRO A 249 11.64 -1.83 -2.73
C PRO A 249 10.32 -1.18 -3.13
N VAL A 250 9.38 -1.16 -2.18
CA VAL A 250 8.08 -0.50 -2.30
C VAL A 250 7.85 0.36 -1.06
N PRO A 251 7.81 1.70 -1.20
CA PRO A 251 7.57 2.60 -0.10
C PRO A 251 6.10 2.65 0.32
N TYR A 252 5.86 2.95 1.60
CA TYR A 252 4.53 3.12 2.20
C TYR A 252 4.63 3.92 3.50
N ASP A 253 3.49 4.32 4.08
CA ASP A 253 3.44 5.20 5.28
C ASP A 253 4.08 6.57 4.98
N PHE A 254 3.43 7.35 4.11
CA PHE A 254 3.92 8.66 3.65
C PHE A 254 3.54 9.81 4.57
N ASP A 255 3.09 9.51 5.78
CA ASP A 255 2.56 10.51 6.72
C ASP A 255 3.56 11.56 7.14
N HIS A 256 4.81 11.15 7.36
CA HIS A 256 5.92 12.03 7.73
C HIS A 256 6.60 12.73 6.54
N SER A 257 6.10 12.57 5.32
CA SER A 257 6.64 13.28 4.16
C SER A 257 6.35 14.78 4.22
N GLY A 258 7.25 15.61 3.69
CA GLY A 258 7.10 17.07 3.71
C GLY A 258 5.88 17.60 2.94
N ILE A 259 5.34 16.83 1.98
CA ILE A 259 4.10 17.20 1.29
C ILE A 259 2.83 16.81 2.09
N VAL A 260 2.94 15.90 3.05
CA VAL A 260 1.81 15.45 3.89
C VAL A 260 1.83 16.15 5.24
N GLU A 261 2.98 16.24 5.91
CA GLU A 261 3.16 16.87 7.22
C GLU A 261 2.20 16.40 8.33
N ALA A 262 1.80 15.14 8.32
CA ALA A 262 0.88 14.65 9.34
C ALA A 262 1.63 14.39 10.65
N LYS A 263 1.54 15.36 11.57
CA LYS A 263 2.15 15.34 12.90
C LYS A 263 1.29 14.64 13.96
#